data_AF-A0A8T2WHK7-F1
#
_entry.id   AF-A0A8T2WHK7-F1
#
_cell.length_a   1.000
_cell.length_b   1.000
_cell.length_c   1.000
_cell.angle_alpha   90.00
_cell.angle_beta   90.00
_cell.angle_gamma   90.00
#
_symmetry.space_group_name_H-M   'P 1'
#
loop_
_entity.id
_entity.type
_entity.pdbx_description
1 polymer ?
#
loop_
_entity_poly.entity_id
_entity_poly.type
_entity_poly.pdbx_seq_one_letter_code
_entity_poly.pdbx_strand_id
1 'polypeptide(L)'
;MPDVPEGACSFCLPGGVTPQWFSHQSWGSTVTCQLSSHWANGEFLGFSLCAVIAFRSFSHCLQVKCTYHFSNEQGDSHDLYCYLHGWYDEKCIDSDHILVGFDPCLVAKEDYMFSEY
;
A
#
# COMPACT_ATOMS: atom_id res chain seq x y z
N MET A 1 6.40 3.72 18.07
CA MET A 1 5.83 3.61 16.72
C MET A 1 6.37 2.31 16.14
N PRO A 2 5.58 1.47 15.43
CA PRO A 2 6.15 0.31 14.77
C PRO A 2 7.26 0.77 13.82
N ASP A 3 8.34 -0.02 13.75
CA ASP A 3 9.49 0.27 12.91
C ASP A 3 9.07 0.23 11.43
N VAL A 4 9.35 1.30 10.70
CA VAL A 4 9.12 1.34 9.24
C VAL A 4 10.09 0.36 8.60
N PRO A 5 9.63 -0.60 7.76
CA PRO A 5 10.53 -1.51 7.07
C PRO A 5 11.59 -0.75 6.26
N GLU A 6 12.81 -1.28 6.23
CA GLU A 6 13.89 -0.66 5.46
C GLU A 6 13.48 -0.50 3.99
N GLY A 7 13.57 0.73 3.47
CA GLY A 7 13.17 1.04 2.09
C GLY A 7 11.69 1.36 1.87
N ALA A 8 10.82 1.22 2.88
CA ALA A 8 9.45 1.69 2.78
C ALA A 8 9.38 3.22 2.91
N CYS A 9 8.53 3.86 2.08
CA CYS A 9 8.33 5.31 2.13
C CYS A 9 6.90 5.68 1.79
N SER A 10 6.41 6.79 2.33
CA SER A 10 5.07 7.28 2.01
C SER A 10 4.97 8.78 2.20
N PHE A 11 4.07 9.41 1.45
CA PHE A 11 3.78 10.83 1.52
C PHE A 11 2.28 11.08 1.37
N CYS A 12 1.86 12.27 1.80
CA CYS A 12 0.49 12.72 1.65
C CYS A 12 0.44 14.06 0.92
N LEU A 13 -0.56 14.23 0.08
CA LEU A 13 -0.88 15.50 -0.58
C LEU A 13 -2.39 15.73 -0.62
N PRO A 14 -2.83 17.00 -0.67
CA PRO A 14 -4.23 17.33 -0.95
C PRO A 14 -4.63 16.85 -2.36
N GLY A 15 -5.81 16.25 -2.48
CA GLY A 15 -6.37 15.82 -3.76
C GLY A 15 -7.41 14.70 -3.61
N GLY A 16 -8.34 14.62 -4.56
CA GLY A 16 -9.45 13.66 -4.54
C GLY A 16 -9.43 12.63 -5.67
N VAL A 17 -8.34 12.56 -6.45
CA VAL A 17 -8.26 11.68 -7.63
C VAL A 17 -6.97 10.87 -7.61
N THR A 18 -7.10 9.55 -7.65
CA THR A 18 -5.98 8.62 -7.77
C THR A 18 -5.17 8.92 -9.04
N PRO A 19 -3.82 8.97 -8.96
CA PRO A 19 -3.01 9.18 -10.16
C PRO A 19 -3.18 8.08 -11.21
N GLN A 20 -3.23 8.46 -12.49
CA GLN A 20 -3.47 7.51 -13.60
C GLN A 20 -2.37 6.46 -13.81
N TRP A 21 -1.18 6.66 -13.24
CA TRP A 21 -0.07 5.73 -13.36
C TRP A 21 -0.20 4.48 -12.46
N PHE A 22 -1.20 4.44 -11.56
CA PHE A 22 -1.59 3.20 -10.89
C PHE A 22 -2.36 2.30 -11.86
N SER A 23 -1.82 1.11 -12.12
CA SER A 23 -2.37 0.13 -13.07
C SER A 23 -3.71 -0.47 -12.61
N HIS A 24 -3.93 -0.54 -11.30
CA HIS A 24 -5.14 -1.09 -10.71
C HIS A 24 -5.77 -0.06 -9.77
N GLN A 25 -7.03 0.26 -10.00
CA GLN A 25 -7.78 1.27 -9.25
C GLN A 25 -9.20 0.76 -9.01
N SER A 26 -9.75 1.08 -7.85
CA SER A 26 -11.12 0.74 -7.48
C SER A 26 -11.72 1.83 -6.60
N TRP A 27 -13.06 1.88 -6.57
CA TRP A 27 -13.78 2.63 -5.56
C TRP A 27 -13.98 1.76 -4.32
N GLY A 28 -13.72 2.31 -3.13
CA GLY A 28 -13.80 1.61 -1.86
C GLY A 28 -12.42 1.33 -1.25
N SER A 29 -12.35 0.41 -0.30
CA SER A 29 -11.14 0.10 0.47
C SER A 29 -10.31 -1.06 -0.10
N THR A 30 -10.78 -1.70 -1.17
CA THR A 30 -10.20 -2.94 -1.70
C THR A 30 -9.95 -2.82 -3.18
N VAL A 31 -8.71 -3.13 -3.60
CA VAL A 31 -8.32 -3.29 -5.00
C VAL A 31 -7.83 -4.72 -5.21
N THR A 32 -8.23 -5.33 -6.31
CA THR A 32 -7.81 -6.68 -6.69
C THR A 32 -7.00 -6.60 -7.97
N CYS A 33 -5.88 -7.30 -8.01
CA CYS A 33 -5.09 -7.49 -9.22
C CYS A 33 -4.67 -8.95 -9.33
N GLN A 34 -4.43 -9.41 -10.55
CA GLN A 34 -3.81 -10.71 -10.81
C GLN A 34 -2.32 -10.50 -10.96
N LEU A 35 -1.54 -11.25 -10.21
CA LEU A 35 -0.09 -11.29 -10.34
C LEU A 35 0.29 -12.35 -11.38
N SER A 36 1.38 -12.13 -12.10
CA SER A 36 1.94 -13.16 -12.98
C SER A 36 2.49 -14.31 -12.14
N SER A 37 2.55 -15.51 -12.71
CA SER A 37 3.31 -16.60 -12.08
C SER A 37 4.76 -16.17 -11.83
N HIS A 38 5.31 -16.57 -10.69
CA HIS A 38 6.68 -16.23 -10.28
C HIS A 38 6.95 -14.72 -10.20
N TRP A 39 5.92 -13.93 -9.85
CA TRP A 39 6.06 -12.49 -9.65
C TRP A 39 7.08 -12.15 -8.56
N ALA A 40 7.18 -12.96 -7.51
CA ALA A 40 8.09 -12.79 -6.38
C ALA A 40 9.51 -13.29 -6.71
N ASN A 41 10.10 -12.74 -7.77
CA ASN A 41 11.48 -13.03 -8.17
C ASN A 41 12.43 -11.88 -7.78
N GLY A 42 13.72 -12.03 -8.05
CA GLY A 42 14.75 -11.05 -7.67
C GLY A 42 14.59 -9.65 -8.30
N GLU A 43 13.83 -9.54 -9.39
CA GLU A 43 13.53 -8.25 -10.05
C GLU A 43 12.33 -7.54 -9.42
N PHE A 44 11.55 -8.23 -8.57
CA PHE A 44 10.43 -7.63 -7.87
C PHE A 44 10.93 -6.61 -6.85
N LEU A 45 10.51 -5.35 -7.02
CA LEU A 45 10.94 -4.27 -6.15
C LEU A 45 10.01 -4.08 -4.95
N GLY A 46 8.71 -4.28 -5.11
CA GLY A 46 7.70 -3.99 -4.09
C GLY A 46 6.37 -3.57 -4.73
N PHE A 47 5.44 -3.13 -3.89
CA PHE A 47 4.16 -2.57 -4.30
C PHE A 47 4.14 -1.06 -4.07
N SER A 48 3.62 -0.31 -5.05
CA SER A 48 3.19 1.06 -4.83
C SER A 48 1.69 1.06 -4.52
N LEU A 49 1.29 1.70 -3.44
CA LEU A 49 -0.09 1.82 -2.98
C LEU A 49 -0.54 3.27 -3.00
N CYS A 50 -1.82 3.48 -3.32
CA CYS A 50 -2.47 4.78 -3.23
C CYS A 50 -3.86 4.65 -2.62
N ALA A 51 -4.16 5.52 -1.65
CA ALA A 51 -5.49 5.64 -1.06
C ALA A 51 -5.93 7.11 -1.13
N VAL A 52 -7.12 7.34 -1.67
CA VAL A 52 -7.81 8.64 -1.55
C VAL A 52 -8.72 8.56 -0.34
N ILE A 53 -8.49 9.43 0.63
CA ILE A 53 -9.23 9.43 1.89
C ILE A 53 -9.83 10.81 2.11
N ALA A 54 -11.16 10.83 2.22
CA ALA A 54 -11.92 11.99 2.65
C ALA A 54 -11.99 12.00 4.18
N PHE A 55 -11.54 13.07 4.82
CA PHE A 55 -11.63 13.21 6.27
C PHE A 55 -11.74 14.68 6.68
N ARG A 56 -12.29 14.91 7.87
CA ARG A 56 -12.41 16.24 8.47
C ARG A 56 -11.53 16.32 9.71
N SER A 57 -10.35 16.93 9.56
CA SER A 57 -9.41 17.28 10.64
C SER A 57 -8.78 16.11 11.41
N PHE A 58 -7.44 16.04 11.45
CA PHE A 58 -6.70 15.22 12.42
C PHE A 58 -5.48 15.93 12.99
N SER A 59 -5.02 15.43 14.13
CA SER A 59 -3.80 15.87 14.81
C SER A 59 -2.56 15.25 14.14
N HIS A 60 -1.95 15.99 13.21
CA HIS A 60 -0.57 15.90 12.69
C HIS A 60 -0.12 14.62 11.96
N CYS A 61 -0.68 13.44 12.24
CA CYS A 61 -0.28 12.18 11.60
C CYS A 61 -1.49 11.32 11.22
N LEU A 62 -1.46 10.82 9.99
CA LEU A 62 -2.38 9.79 9.48
C LEU A 62 -1.58 8.51 9.27
N GLN A 63 -2.09 7.41 9.79
CA GLN A 63 -1.57 6.08 9.51
C GLN A 63 -2.68 5.24 8.91
N VAL A 64 -2.40 4.64 7.75
CA VAL A 64 -3.32 3.73 7.06
C VAL A 64 -2.68 2.35 7.07
N LYS A 65 -3.35 1.39 7.71
CA LYS A 65 -2.97 -0.02 7.61
C LYS A 65 -3.50 -0.57 6.29
N CYS A 66 -2.62 -1.15 5.49
CA CYS A 66 -2.98 -1.88 4.28
C CYS A 66 -2.77 -3.37 4.54
N THR A 67 -3.73 -4.19 4.12
CA THR A 67 -3.64 -5.65 4.18
C THR A 67 -3.59 -6.18 2.76
N TYR A 68 -2.59 -7.01 2.47
CA TYR A 68 -2.51 -7.78 1.23
C TYR A 68 -3.07 -9.16 1.49
N HIS A 69 -4.03 -9.57 0.67
CA HIS A 69 -4.58 -10.92 0.68
C HIS A 69 -4.10 -11.64 -0.58
N PHE A 70 -3.06 -12.46 -0.42
CA PHE A 70 -2.57 -13.31 -1.51
C PHE A 70 -3.32 -14.63 -1.49
N SER A 71 -3.78 -15.07 -2.65
CA SER A 71 -4.36 -16.40 -2.83
C SER A 71 -3.97 -16.98 -4.19
N ASN A 72 -3.78 -18.30 -4.24
CA ASN A 72 -3.48 -19.02 -5.48
C ASN A 72 -4.63 -19.98 -5.85
N GLU A 73 -4.53 -20.58 -7.03
CA GLU A 73 -5.53 -21.54 -7.53
C GLU A 73 -5.49 -22.88 -6.78
N GLN A 74 -4.38 -23.18 -6.08
CA GLN A 74 -4.21 -24.38 -5.27
C GLN A 74 -4.94 -24.28 -3.91
N GLY A 75 -5.44 -23.09 -3.56
CA GLY A 75 -6.17 -22.83 -2.31
C GLY A 75 -5.30 -22.31 -1.18
N ASP A 76 -4.00 -22.07 -1.42
CA ASP A 76 -3.13 -21.43 -0.45
C ASP A 76 -3.44 -19.95 -0.35
N SER A 77 -3.36 -19.40 0.87
CA SER A 77 -3.57 -17.98 1.11
C SER A 77 -2.66 -17.45 2.20
N HIS A 78 -2.19 -16.22 1.99
CA HIS A 78 -1.30 -15.54 2.92
C HIS A 78 -1.68 -14.06 3.04
N ASP A 79 -1.77 -13.61 4.28
CA ASP A 79 -2.06 -12.23 4.61
C ASP A 79 -0.79 -11.52 5.05
N LEU A 80 -0.44 -10.45 4.34
CA LEU A 80 0.62 -9.52 4.73
C LEU A 80 0.02 -8.17 5.06
N TYR A 81 0.76 -7.33 5.75
CA TYR A 81 0.33 -5.96 6.02
C TYR A 81 1.48 -4.98 5.94
N CYS A 82 1.17 -3.76 5.55
CA CYS A 82 2.07 -2.62 5.60
C CYS A 82 1.33 -1.40 6.16
N TYR A 83 2.07 -0.33 6.41
CA TYR A 83 1.52 0.92 6.88
C TYR A 83 1.94 2.06 5.95
N LEU A 84 0.97 2.85 5.50
CA LEU A 84 1.21 4.13 4.84
C LEU A 84 1.12 5.24 5.89
N HIS A 85 2.15 6.06 5.96
CA HIS A 85 2.26 7.18 6.88
C HIS A 85 2.15 8.52 6.14
N GLY A 86 1.21 9.35 6.58
CA GLY A 86 1.04 10.73 6.11
C GLY A 86 1.35 11.70 7.24
N TRP A 87 2.25 12.64 6.99
CA TRP A 87 2.55 13.73 7.91
C TRP A 87 1.95 15.03 7.37
N TYR A 88 1.39 15.83 8.27
CA TYR A 88 0.81 17.13 7.94
C TYR A 88 1.47 18.24 8.74
N ASP A 89 1.70 19.36 8.09
CA ASP A 89 1.92 20.63 8.78
C ASP A 89 0.56 21.16 9.29
N GLU A 90 0.53 21.92 10.38
CA GLU A 90 -0.65 22.18 11.25
C GLU A 90 -1.87 22.85 10.57
N LYS A 91 -1.77 23.17 9.28
CA LYS A 91 -2.86 23.73 8.50
C LYS A 91 -3.85 22.62 8.17
N CYS A 92 -4.90 22.56 8.96
CA CYS A 92 -6.06 21.71 8.74
C CYS A 92 -6.64 21.94 7.33
N ILE A 93 -6.41 21.01 6.42
CA ILE A 93 -7.00 21.05 5.08
C ILE A 93 -8.28 20.22 5.16
N ASP A 94 -9.43 20.89 5.07
CA ASP A 94 -10.75 20.25 4.89
C ASP A 94 -10.88 19.84 3.43
N SER A 95 -10.19 18.77 3.02
CA SER A 95 -10.23 18.26 1.66
C SER A 95 -9.95 16.77 1.63
N ASP A 96 -10.24 16.15 0.49
CA ASP A 96 -9.74 14.81 0.19
C ASP A 96 -8.22 14.85 0.12
N HIS A 97 -7.60 13.75 0.55
CA HIS A 97 -6.16 13.59 0.46
C HIS A 97 -5.79 12.30 -0.21
N ILE A 98 -4.71 12.38 -0.97
CA ILE A 98 -4.06 11.25 -1.60
C ILE A 98 -2.89 10.85 -0.71
N LEU A 99 -2.91 9.61 -0.26
CA LEU A 99 -1.81 8.96 0.44
C LEU A 99 -1.15 7.99 -0.53
N VAL A 100 0.14 8.19 -0.81
CA VAL A 100 0.91 7.30 -1.69
C VAL A 100 2.07 6.75 -0.89
N GLY A 101 2.34 5.45 -1.04
CA GLY A 101 3.58 4.88 -0.53
C GLY A 101 4.04 3.68 -1.30
N PHE A 102 5.30 3.35 -1.05
CA PHE A 102 6.00 2.21 -1.57
C PHE A 102 6.32 1.27 -0.42
N ASP A 103 5.91 0.02 -0.58
CA ASP A 103 6.25 -1.06 0.31
C ASP A 103 7.14 -2.07 -0.45
N PRO A 104 8.42 -2.23 -0.04
CA PRO A 104 9.31 -3.19 -0.66
C PRO A 104 8.84 -4.64 -0.47
N CYS A 105 7.88 -4.89 0.44
CA CYS A 105 7.31 -6.21 0.71
C CYS A 105 8.42 -7.26 0.97
N LEU A 106 9.33 -6.94 1.88
CA LEU A 106 10.54 -7.75 2.15
C LEU A 106 10.21 -9.20 2.53
N VAL A 107 9.07 -9.42 3.20
CA VAL A 107 8.59 -10.77 3.54
C VAL A 107 8.38 -11.63 2.28
N ALA A 108 7.90 -11.02 1.19
CA ALA A 108 7.75 -11.74 -0.08
C ALA A 108 9.08 -12.03 -0.78
N LYS A 109 10.19 -11.39 -0.36
CA LYS A 109 11.53 -11.60 -0.91
C LYS A 109 12.39 -12.56 -0.09
N GLU A 110 12.21 -12.57 1.23
CA GLU A 110 13.01 -13.39 2.15
C GLU A 110 12.53 -14.84 2.21
N ASP A 111 11.22 -15.03 2.13
CA ASP A 111 10.63 -16.36 2.22
C ASP A 111 10.31 -16.89 0.82
N TYR A 112 10.72 -18.14 0.52
CA TYR A 112 10.19 -18.93 -0.61
C TYR A 112 8.66 -19.14 -0.51
N MET A 113 7.95 -18.48 0.43
CA MET A 113 6.50 -18.55 0.61
C MET A 113 5.73 -18.28 -0.68
N PHE A 114 6.25 -17.40 -1.55
CA PHE A 114 5.63 -17.09 -2.83
C PHE A 114 6.35 -17.72 -4.04
N SER A 115 7.29 -18.66 -3.85
CA SER A 115 7.97 -19.30 -4.98
C SER A 115 7.03 -20.16 -5.83
N GLU A 116 5.97 -20.68 -5.20
CA GLU A 116 4.93 -21.51 -5.82
C GLU A 116 3.71 -20.69 -6.29
N TYR A 117 3.73 -19.35 -6.13
CA TYR A 117 2.68 -18.43 -6.58
C TYR A 117 2.93 -17.85 -7.99
#